data_AF-A0A914E905-F1
#
_entry.id   AF-A0A914E905-F1
#
_cell.length_a   1.000
_cell.length_b   1.000
_cell.length_c   1.000
_cell.angle_alpha   90.00
_cell.angle_beta   90.00
_cell.angle_gamma   90.00
#
_symmetry.space_group_name_H-M   'P 1'
#
loop_
_entity.id
_entity.type
_entity.pdbx_description
1 polymer ?
#
loop_
_entity_poly.entity_id
_entity_poly.type
_entity_poly.pdbx_seq_one_letter_code
_entity_poly.pdbx_strand_id
1 'polypeptide(L)'
;MNGISLTCFTFGLLACNLITWTCLIILYLVNRNAYKNSRAIPLSKKYQITENIRTVWVLIVFVVITAIRNTINITILLVYGFYLRPKNLWYETIILDHVMHLTIAIYVLLYPLPLIFSHKDLKKIFKENILKIKNEDVIHVNTVGSNVLGDQIIMNFDGDGYFRDLEHQWEVARGQQRQLRPNWLTTTTSNRVGNSNEAY
;
A
#
# COMPACT_ATOMS: atom_id res chain seq x y z
N MET A 1 38.81 10.01 9.38
CA MET A 1 37.63 10.08 10.27
C MET A 1 38.01 9.66 11.68
N ASN A 2 37.73 10.44 12.73
CA ASN A 2 37.94 9.98 14.11
C ASN A 2 36.87 8.95 14.49
N GLY A 3 37.16 8.00 15.38
CA GLY A 3 36.19 6.96 15.79
C GLY A 3 34.85 7.54 16.28
N ILE A 4 34.91 8.71 16.93
CA ILE A 4 33.75 9.49 17.38
C ILE A 4 32.86 9.94 16.21
N SER A 5 33.46 10.33 15.08
CA SER A 5 32.70 10.77 13.89
C SER A 5 31.93 9.59 13.26
N LEU A 6 32.50 8.39 13.30
CA LEU A 6 31.84 7.19 12.78
C LEU A 6 30.65 6.79 13.66
N THR A 7 30.83 6.79 14.98
CA THR A 7 29.73 6.45 15.91
C THR A 7 28.59 7.45 15.81
N CYS A 8 28.88 8.76 15.82
CA CYS A 8 27.87 9.80 15.60
C CYS A 8 27.10 9.60 14.30
N PHE A 9 27.79 9.26 13.20
CA PHE A 9 27.14 9.00 11.91
C PHE A 9 26.22 7.78 11.97
N THR A 10 26.66 6.67 12.57
CA THR A 10 25.80 5.47 12.74
C THR A 10 24.57 5.73 13.61
N PHE A 11 24.72 6.50 14.69
CA PHE A 11 23.58 6.92 15.53
C PHE A 11 22.60 7.80 14.77
N GLY A 12 23.12 8.74 13.96
CA GLY A 12 22.28 9.57 13.08
C GLY A 12 21.44 8.74 12.12
N LEU A 13 22.04 7.75 11.45
CA LEU A 13 21.33 6.83 10.56
C LEU A 13 20.23 6.03 11.27
N LEU A 14 20.52 5.52 12.48
CA LEU A 14 19.53 4.82 13.29
C LEU A 14 18.38 5.72 13.72
N ALA A 15 18.67 6.95 14.15
CA ALA A 15 17.66 7.93 14.52
C ALA A 15 16.75 8.28 13.34
N CYS A 16 17.31 8.50 12.14
CA CYS A 16 16.53 8.73 10.93
C CYS A 16 15.58 7.57 10.63
N ASN A 17 16.06 6.32 10.70
CA ASN A 17 15.22 5.14 10.52
C ASN A 17 14.05 5.11 11.53
N LEU A 18 14.32 5.35 12.81
CA LEU A 18 13.29 5.37 13.85
C LEU A 18 12.24 6.46 13.61
N ILE A 19 12.66 7.64 13.18
CA ILE A 19 11.76 8.74 12.82
C ILE A 19 10.87 8.31 11.65
N THR A 20 11.44 7.73 10.59
CA THR A 20 10.67 7.26 9.43
C THR A 20 9.62 6.22 9.82
N TRP A 21 9.98 5.24 10.65
CA TRP A 21 9.04 4.25 11.16
C TRP A 21 7.94 4.88 12.00
N THR A 22 8.28 5.83 12.87
CA THR A 22 7.31 6.53 13.72
C THR A 22 6.32 7.33 12.87
N CYS A 23 6.81 8.09 11.89
CA CYS A 23 5.96 8.83 10.95
C CYS A 23 5.01 7.89 10.18
N LEU A 24 5.50 6.73 9.75
CA LEU A 24 4.67 5.76 9.02
C LEU A 24 3.58 5.16 9.92
N ILE A 25 3.90 4.82 11.16
CA ILE A 25 2.93 4.31 12.14
C ILE A 25 1.84 5.36 12.39
N ILE A 26 2.23 6.63 12.58
CA ILE A 26 1.29 7.73 12.76
C ILE A 26 0.38 7.86 11.53
N LEU A 27 0.93 7.88 10.33
CA LEU A 27 0.17 7.93 9.08
C LEU A 27 -0.82 6.77 8.96
N TYR A 28 -0.39 5.55 9.28
CA TYR A 28 -1.26 4.38 9.27
C TYR A 28 -2.41 4.49 10.28
N LEU A 29 -2.12 4.91 11.51
CA LEU A 29 -3.12 5.07 12.57
C LEU A 29 -4.15 6.15 12.23
N VAL A 30 -3.69 7.31 11.71
CA VAL A 30 -4.57 8.41 11.29
C VAL A 30 -5.50 7.95 10.17
N ASN A 31 -4.98 7.30 9.13
CA ASN A 31 -5.80 6.80 8.01
C ASN A 31 -6.79 5.71 8.46
N ARG A 32 -6.36 4.80 9.35
CA ARG A 32 -7.25 3.76 9.90
C ARG A 32 -8.37 4.34 10.75
N ASN A 33 -8.08 5.37 11.55
CA ASN A 33 -9.10 6.05 12.35
C ASN A 33 -10.09 6.81 11.46
N ALA A 34 -9.58 7.51 10.44
CA ALA A 34 -10.41 8.20 9.45
C ALA A 34 -11.36 7.22 8.75
N TYR A 35 -10.88 6.03 8.36
CA TYR A 35 -11.68 4.97 7.74
C TYR A 35 -12.77 4.41 8.65
N LYS A 36 -12.47 4.19 9.94
CA LYS A 36 -13.47 3.68 10.91
C LYS A 36 -14.61 4.67 11.15
N ASN A 37 -14.29 5.97 11.15
CA ASN A 37 -15.25 7.04 11.40
C ASN A 37 -16.01 7.47 10.13
N SER A 38 -15.77 6.85 8.96
CA SER A 38 -16.33 7.32 7.68
C SER A 38 -17.75 6.89 7.34
N ARG A 39 -18.51 6.29 8.27
CA ARG A 39 -19.81 5.65 7.94
C ARG A 39 -20.78 6.58 7.19
N ALA A 40 -20.83 7.86 7.57
CA ALA A 40 -21.72 8.88 6.98
C ALA A 40 -21.01 9.90 6.05
N ILE A 41 -19.77 9.63 5.63
CA ILE A 41 -18.98 10.56 4.82
C ILE A 41 -19.31 10.40 3.30
N PRO A 42 -19.33 11.50 2.51
CA PRO A 42 -19.51 11.47 1.05
C PRO A 42 -18.51 10.54 0.34
N LEU A 43 -18.95 9.99 -0.78
CA LEU A 43 -18.23 8.97 -1.57
C LEU A 43 -16.82 9.39 -1.97
N SER A 44 -16.67 10.65 -2.41
CA SER A 44 -15.38 11.23 -2.80
C SER A 44 -14.33 11.14 -1.68
N LYS A 45 -14.72 11.45 -0.43
CA LYS A 45 -13.82 11.32 0.72
C LYS A 45 -13.50 9.87 1.07
N LYS A 46 -14.45 8.93 0.90
CA LYS A 46 -14.19 7.49 1.09
C LYS A 46 -13.18 6.97 0.06
N TYR A 47 -13.27 7.43 -1.18
CA TYR A 47 -12.30 7.13 -2.23
C TYR A 47 -10.90 7.64 -1.84
N GLN A 48 -10.78 8.91 -1.43
CA GLN A 48 -9.51 9.48 -0.97
C GLN A 48 -8.89 8.71 0.20
N ILE A 49 -9.68 8.31 1.20
CA ILE A 49 -9.17 7.51 2.33
C ILE A 49 -8.65 6.15 1.85
N THR A 50 -9.36 5.51 0.92
CA THR A 50 -8.96 4.20 0.39
C THR A 50 -7.67 4.31 -0.42
N GLU A 51 -7.54 5.35 -1.24
CA GLU A 51 -6.33 5.65 -1.98
C GLU A 51 -5.16 5.94 -1.04
N ASN A 52 -5.36 6.74 0.00
CA ASN A 52 -4.33 7.00 1.01
C ASN A 52 -3.85 5.72 1.70
N ILE A 53 -4.76 4.81 2.07
CA ILE A 53 -4.39 3.51 2.66
C ILE A 53 -3.53 2.70 1.69
N ARG A 54 -3.91 2.65 0.40
CA ARG A 54 -3.11 1.97 -0.62
C ARG A 54 -1.73 2.60 -0.76
N THR A 55 -1.64 3.93 -0.77
CA THR A 55 -0.37 4.66 -0.81
C THR A 55 0.49 4.35 0.42
N VAL A 56 -0.08 4.30 1.62
CA VAL A 56 0.64 3.90 2.84
C VAL A 56 1.23 2.49 2.71
N TRP A 57 0.51 1.53 2.12
CA TRP A 57 1.04 0.19 1.86
C TRP A 57 2.28 0.20 0.95
N VAL A 58 2.28 1.07 -0.06
CA VAL A 58 3.45 1.25 -0.94
C VAL A 58 4.61 1.85 -0.17
N LEU A 59 4.36 2.89 0.63
CA LEU A 59 5.38 3.49 1.49
C LEU A 59 5.98 2.47 2.47
N ILE A 60 5.19 1.55 3.03
CA ILE A 60 5.69 0.47 3.90
C ILE A 60 6.76 -0.34 3.18
N VAL A 61 6.52 -0.73 1.93
CA VAL A 61 7.49 -1.50 1.14
C VAL A 61 8.79 -0.70 0.96
N PHE A 62 8.70 0.61 0.66
CA PHE A 62 9.86 1.48 0.55
C PHE A 62 10.65 1.60 1.86
N VAL A 63 9.95 1.77 2.98
CA VAL A 63 10.57 1.86 4.30
C VAL A 63 11.27 0.55 4.67
N VAL A 64 10.67 -0.60 4.37
CA VAL A 64 11.28 -1.92 4.60
C VAL A 64 12.56 -2.08 3.77
N ILE A 65 12.54 -1.78 2.48
CA ILE A 65 13.72 -1.87 1.61
C ILE A 65 14.83 -0.93 2.11
N THR A 66 14.47 0.30 2.47
CA THR A 66 15.40 1.30 3.02
C THR A 66 16.01 0.85 4.35
N ALA A 67 15.19 0.27 5.23
CA ALA A 67 15.63 -0.26 6.52
C ALA A 67 16.63 -1.41 6.34
N ILE A 68 16.35 -2.37 5.44
CA ILE A 68 17.27 -3.47 5.12
C ILE A 68 18.61 -2.92 4.63
N ARG A 69 18.58 -2.00 3.66
CA ARG A 69 19.79 -1.35 3.11
C ARG A 69 20.57 -0.60 4.19
N ASN A 70 19.88 0.13 5.06
CA ASN A 70 20.54 0.86 6.15
C ASN A 70 21.17 -0.07 7.17
N THR A 71 20.51 -1.18 7.52
CA THR A 71 21.09 -2.20 8.41
C THR A 71 22.38 -2.77 7.81
N ILE A 72 22.38 -3.16 6.54
CA ILE A 72 23.58 -3.66 5.85
C ILE A 72 24.72 -2.63 5.92
N ASN A 73 24.44 -1.36 5.60
CA ASN A 73 25.48 -0.32 5.62
C ASN A 73 26.01 -0.03 7.03
N ILE A 74 25.13 -0.03 8.05
CA ILE A 74 25.56 0.13 9.44
C ILE A 74 26.48 -1.04 9.82
N THR A 75 26.12 -2.29 9.47
CA THR A 75 26.97 -3.45 9.72
C THR A 75 28.34 -3.31 9.04
N ILE A 76 28.40 -2.90 7.77
CA ILE A 76 29.66 -2.67 7.05
C ILE A 76 30.50 -1.58 7.75
N LEU A 77 29.87 -0.46 8.13
CA LEU A 77 30.54 0.64 8.84
C LEU A 77 31.10 0.20 10.20
N LEU A 78 30.36 -0.63 10.94
CA LEU A 78 30.81 -1.18 12.22
C LEU A 78 32.01 -2.12 12.02
N VAL A 79 31.96 -3.04 11.04
CA VAL A 79 33.08 -3.93 10.73
C VAL A 79 34.32 -3.13 10.30
N TYR A 80 34.14 -2.12 9.45
CA TYR A 80 35.22 -1.23 9.04
C TYR A 80 35.85 -0.50 10.24
N GLY A 81 35.01 0.13 11.07
CA GLY A 81 35.46 0.97 12.18
C GLY A 81 36.11 0.23 13.33
N PHE A 82 35.51 -0.89 13.75
CA PHE A 82 35.93 -1.63 14.95
C PHE A 82 36.88 -2.79 14.66
N TYR A 83 36.86 -3.36 13.45
CA TYR A 83 37.66 -4.55 13.15
C TYR A 83 38.79 -4.29 12.16
N LEU A 84 38.49 -3.73 10.99
CA LEU A 84 39.51 -3.56 9.94
C LEU A 84 40.47 -2.42 10.22
N ARG A 85 39.94 -1.26 10.61
CA ARG A 85 40.73 -0.06 10.86
C ARG A 85 41.82 -0.24 11.92
N PRO A 86 41.55 -0.78 13.13
CA PRO A 86 42.61 -0.94 14.14
C PRO A 86 43.67 -1.97 13.73
N LYS A 87 43.31 -2.95 12.88
CA LYS A 87 44.23 -3.97 12.38
C LYS A 87 44.99 -3.55 11.12
N ASN A 88 44.68 -2.38 10.56
CA ASN A 88 45.28 -1.83 9.34
C ASN A 88 45.25 -2.79 8.12
N LEU A 89 44.14 -3.51 7.98
CA LEU A 89 43.93 -4.54 6.95
C LEU A 89 43.49 -3.90 5.62
N TRP A 90 44.43 -3.55 4.75
CA TRP A 90 44.16 -2.77 3.53
C TRP A 90 43.34 -3.52 2.47
N TYR A 91 43.66 -4.80 2.22
CA TYR A 91 42.98 -5.59 1.19
C TYR A 91 41.49 -5.78 1.50
N GLU A 92 41.17 -6.06 2.76
CA GLU A 92 39.82 -6.25 3.25
C GLU A 92 39.00 -4.95 3.20
N THR A 93 39.65 -3.78 3.35
CA THR A 93 38.95 -2.49 3.20
C THR A 93 38.50 -2.26 1.76
N ILE A 94 39.29 -2.66 0.76
CA ILE A 94 38.92 -2.58 -0.66
C ILE A 94 37.72 -3.49 -0.95
N ILE A 95 37.72 -4.71 -0.40
CA ILE A 95 36.59 -5.63 -0.56
C ILE A 95 35.30 -5.03 0.04
N LEU A 96 35.36 -4.47 1.25
CA LEU A 96 34.19 -3.83 1.86
C LEU A 96 33.67 -2.64 1.06
N ASP A 97 34.56 -1.86 0.46
CA ASP A 97 34.18 -0.73 -0.40
C ASP A 97 33.38 -1.20 -1.62
N HIS A 98 33.86 -2.25 -2.30
CA HIS A 98 33.11 -2.86 -3.40
C HIS A 98 31.77 -3.44 -2.97
N VAL A 99 31.69 -4.08 -1.79
CA VAL A 99 30.43 -4.60 -1.24
C VAL A 99 29.44 -3.47 -0.94
N MET A 100 29.92 -2.33 -0.44
CA MET A 100 29.09 -1.14 -0.20
C MET A 100 28.56 -0.58 -1.53
N HIS A 101 29.40 -0.44 -2.54
CA HIS A 101 28.99 0.01 -3.88
C HIS A 101 27.96 -0.94 -4.51
N LEU A 102 28.18 -2.25 -4.40
CA LEU A 102 27.24 -3.27 -4.88
C LEU A 102 25.88 -3.14 -4.18
N THR A 103 25.88 -2.95 -2.86
CA THR A 103 24.66 -2.77 -2.07
C THR A 103 23.89 -1.52 -2.52
N ILE A 104 24.58 -0.42 -2.80
CA ILE A 104 23.96 0.81 -3.32
C ILE A 104 23.37 0.57 -4.71
N ALA A 105 24.10 -0.10 -5.60
CA ALA A 105 23.62 -0.41 -6.95
C ALA A 105 22.35 -1.27 -6.92
N ILE A 106 22.33 -2.33 -6.10
CA ILE A 106 21.14 -3.18 -5.90
C ILE A 106 19.98 -2.35 -5.37
N TYR A 107 20.21 -1.49 -4.38
CA TYR A 107 19.17 -0.62 -3.84
C TYR A 107 18.56 0.31 -4.90
N VAL A 108 19.39 1.00 -5.68
CA VAL A 108 18.94 1.89 -6.76
C VAL A 108 18.12 1.13 -7.80
N LEU A 109 18.51 -0.10 -8.12
CA LEU A 109 17.79 -0.96 -9.05
C LEU A 109 16.45 -1.45 -8.48
N LEU A 110 16.38 -1.77 -7.19
CA LEU A 110 15.16 -2.23 -6.52
C LEU A 110 14.18 -1.10 -6.20
N TYR A 111 14.67 0.12 -5.99
CA TYR A 111 13.86 1.28 -5.59
C TYR A 111 12.64 1.56 -6.48
N PRO A 112 12.70 1.53 -7.82
CA PRO A 112 11.53 1.77 -8.66
C PRO A 112 10.51 0.61 -8.65
N LEU A 113 10.90 -0.61 -8.25
CA LEU A 113 10.04 -1.79 -8.39
C LEU A 113 8.72 -1.69 -7.60
N PRO A 114 8.70 -1.30 -6.31
CA PRO A 114 7.44 -1.13 -5.57
C PRO A 114 6.47 -0.15 -6.25
N LEU A 115 6.99 0.93 -6.85
CA LEU A 115 6.18 1.91 -7.56
C LEU A 115 5.57 1.31 -8.83
N ILE A 116 6.39 0.61 -9.62
CA ILE A 116 5.96 -0.07 -10.86
C ILE A 116 4.90 -1.12 -10.54
N PHE A 117 5.07 -1.90 -9.47
CA PHE A 117 4.09 -2.93 -9.11
C PHE A 117 2.81 -2.38 -8.47
N SER A 118 2.87 -1.19 -7.85
CA SER A 118 1.70 -0.57 -7.25
C SER A 118 0.72 0.02 -8.27
N HIS A 119 1.23 0.67 -9.32
CA HIS A 119 0.40 1.36 -10.30
C HIS A 119 0.18 0.50 -11.54
N LYS A 120 -1.09 0.25 -11.88
CA LYS A 120 -1.47 -0.58 -13.05
C LYS A 120 -0.88 -0.01 -14.34
N ASP A 121 -0.91 1.31 -14.50
CA ASP A 121 -0.43 1.98 -15.72
C ASP A 121 1.09 1.89 -15.85
N LEU A 122 1.84 2.14 -14.77
CA LEU A 122 3.30 1.97 -14.76
C LEU A 122 3.68 0.51 -15.01
N LYS A 123 2.96 -0.46 -14.44
CA LYS A 123 3.17 -1.88 -14.69
C LYS A 123 2.96 -2.24 -16.16
N LYS A 124 1.94 -1.67 -16.81
CA LYS A 124 1.65 -1.87 -18.24
C LYS A 124 2.80 -1.33 -19.09
N ILE A 125 3.18 -0.06 -18.87
CA ILE A 125 4.29 0.60 -19.57
C ILE A 125 5.60 -0.20 -19.38
N PHE A 126 5.89 -0.67 -18.16
CA PHE A 126 7.08 -1.45 -17.87
C PHE A 126 7.09 -2.79 -18.62
N LYS A 127 5.96 -3.51 -18.66
CA LYS A 127 5.85 -4.78 -19.41
C LYS A 127 6.04 -4.58 -20.91
N GLU A 128 5.43 -3.54 -21.47
CA GLU A 128 5.43 -3.27 -22.91
C GLU A 128 6.80 -2.76 -23.37
N ASN A 129 7.41 -1.80 -22.66
CA ASN A 129 8.64 -1.13 -23.11
C ASN A 129 9.92 -1.83 -22.66
N ILE A 130 9.96 -2.38 -21.45
CA ILE A 130 11.18 -2.95 -20.87
C ILE A 130 11.24 -4.46 -21.09
N LEU A 131 10.16 -5.17 -20.76
CA LEU A 131 10.12 -6.63 -20.94
C LEU A 131 9.79 -7.04 -22.39
N LYS A 132 9.36 -6.08 -23.24
CA LYS A 132 8.91 -6.32 -24.62
C LYS A 132 7.86 -7.43 -24.73
N ILE A 133 7.12 -7.68 -23.64
CA ILE A 133 6.01 -8.62 -23.64
C ILE A 133 4.85 -7.87 -24.28
N LYS A 134 4.75 -7.96 -25.61
CA LYS A 134 3.54 -7.57 -26.33
C LYS A 134 2.45 -8.55 -25.92
N ASN A 135 1.51 -8.10 -25.09
CA ASN A 135 0.23 -8.77 -25.04
C ASN A 135 -0.43 -8.49 -26.39
N GLU A 136 -0.66 -9.53 -27.20
CA GLU A 136 -1.48 -9.40 -28.39
C GLU A 136 -2.84 -8.83 -27.98
N ASP A 137 -3.21 -7.75 -28.64
CA ASP A 137 -4.35 -6.91 -28.27
C ASP A 137 -5.65 -7.70 -28.30
N VAL A 138 -6.26 -7.91 -27.12
CA VAL A 138 -7.72 -7.93 -27.05
C VAL A 138 -8.16 -6.49 -27.22
N ILE A 139 -8.64 -6.19 -28.43
CA ILE A 139 -9.31 -4.97 -28.84
C ILE A 139 -10.16 -4.43 -27.68
N HIS A 140 -9.83 -3.24 -27.16
CA HIS A 140 -10.78 -2.44 -26.40
C HIS A 140 -10.77 -0.98 -26.86
N VAL A 141 -11.75 -0.74 -27.73
CA VAL A 141 -12.57 0.46 -27.89
C VAL A 141 -12.62 1.32 -26.62
N ASN A 142 -12.37 2.62 -26.80
CA ASN A 142 -12.67 3.76 -25.93
C ASN A 142 -12.36 3.60 -24.43
N THR A 143 -11.41 4.39 -23.94
CA THR A 143 -11.05 4.63 -22.53
C THR A 143 -12.19 4.38 -21.53
N VAL A 144 -12.26 3.13 -21.07
CA VAL A 144 -13.13 2.68 -20.00
C VAL A 144 -12.33 2.74 -18.70
N GLY A 145 -12.72 3.62 -17.77
CA GLY A 145 -12.16 3.63 -16.42
C GLY A 145 -12.69 2.43 -15.64
N SER A 146 -11.83 1.56 -15.10
CA SER A 146 -12.32 0.48 -14.23
C SER A 146 -12.59 0.99 -12.81
N ASN A 147 -13.76 0.72 -12.24
CA ASN A 147 -14.06 1.04 -10.84
C ASN A 147 -13.19 0.21 -9.85
N VAL A 148 -13.32 0.49 -8.55
CA VAL A 148 -12.56 -0.20 -7.47
C VAL A 148 -12.88 -1.70 -7.37
N LEU A 149 -13.99 -2.16 -7.96
CA LEU A 149 -14.43 -3.56 -8.07
C LEU A 149 -14.03 -4.23 -9.40
N GLY A 150 -13.46 -3.48 -10.35
CA GLY A 150 -13.01 -4.00 -11.65
C GLY A 150 -14.00 -3.85 -12.80
N ASP A 151 -15.18 -3.25 -12.57
CA ASP A 151 -16.17 -3.04 -13.63
C ASP A 151 -15.83 -1.84 -14.51
N GLN A 152 -16.14 -1.99 -15.79
CA GLN A 152 -15.86 -1.05 -16.87
C GLN A 152 -16.82 0.15 -16.84
N ILE A 153 -16.34 1.34 -16.45
CA ILE A 153 -17.09 2.61 -16.51
C ILE A 153 -16.76 3.35 -17.82
N ILE A 154 -17.78 3.58 -18.64
CA ILE A 154 -17.70 4.47 -19.81
C ILE A 154 -17.68 5.91 -19.28
N MET A 155 -16.54 6.59 -19.39
CA MET A 155 -16.39 7.94 -18.89
C MET A 155 -16.99 8.96 -19.86
N ASN A 156 -18.12 9.57 -19.48
CA ASN A 156 -18.50 10.88 -20.02
C ASN A 156 -17.79 11.95 -19.19
N PHE A 157 -17.04 12.83 -19.87
CA PHE A 157 -16.15 13.84 -19.28
C PHE A 157 -16.94 15.00 -18.64
N ASP A 158 -17.72 14.70 -17.60
CA ASP A 158 -18.28 15.71 -16.70
C ASP A 158 -18.00 15.26 -15.26
N GLY A 159 -17.17 16.03 -14.54
CA GLY A 159 -16.61 15.62 -13.24
C GLY A 159 -17.67 15.27 -12.20
N ASP A 160 -18.83 15.92 -12.26
CA ASP A 160 -19.97 15.65 -11.38
C ASP A 160 -20.77 14.40 -11.80
N GLY A 161 -20.76 14.04 -13.08
CA GLY A 161 -21.40 12.84 -13.60
C GLY A 161 -20.71 11.56 -13.14
N TYR A 162 -19.37 11.57 -13.10
CA TYR A 162 -18.56 10.43 -12.66
C TYR A 162 -18.88 9.99 -11.22
N PHE A 163 -18.99 10.93 -10.29
CA PHE A 163 -19.28 10.61 -8.89
C PHE A 163 -20.72 10.14 -8.68
N ARG A 164 -21.67 10.65 -9.49
CA ARG A 164 -23.07 10.22 -9.44
C ARG A 164 -23.24 8.77 -9.95
N ASP A 165 -22.52 8.40 -11.01
CA ASP A 165 -22.54 7.03 -11.53
C ASP A 165 -21.87 6.04 -10.56
N LEU A 166 -20.78 6.45 -9.91
CA LEU A 166 -20.15 5.67 -8.84
C LEU A 166 -21.08 5.49 -7.63
N GLU A 167 -21.82 6.52 -7.23
CA GLU A 167 -22.77 6.45 -6.13
C GLU A 167 -23.89 5.45 -6.42
N HIS A 168 -24.44 5.50 -7.63
CA HIS A 168 -25.45 4.56 -8.10
C HIS A 168 -24.94 3.11 -8.10
N GLN A 169 -23.72 2.86 -8.61
CA GLN A 169 -23.12 1.52 -8.60
C GLN A 169 -22.93 0.99 -7.16
N TRP A 170 -22.55 1.86 -6.23
CA TRP A 170 -22.33 1.48 -4.83
C TRP A 170 -23.64 1.18 -4.08
N GLU A 171 -24.75 1.82 -4.47
CA GLU A 171 -26.09 1.51 -3.97
C GLU A 171 -26.61 0.17 -4.47
N VAL A 172 -26.43 -0.12 -5.77
CA VAL A 172 -26.78 -1.41 -6.36
C VAL A 172 -26.01 -2.55 -5.69
N ALA A 173 -24.70 -2.38 -5.48
CA ALA A 173 -23.87 -3.36 -4.78
C ALA A 173 -24.33 -3.60 -3.33
N ARG A 174 -24.73 -2.55 -2.59
CA ARG A 174 -25.31 -2.68 -1.25
C ARG A 174 -26.66 -3.41 -1.27
N GLY A 175 -27.46 -3.19 -2.31
CA GLY A 175 -28.72 -3.90 -2.55
C GLY A 175 -28.49 -5.40 -2.76
N GLN A 176 -27.54 -5.77 -3.61
CA GLN A 176 -27.18 -7.17 -3.85
C GLN A 176 -26.58 -7.85 -2.61
N GLN A 177 -25.74 -7.15 -1.83
CA GLN A 177 -25.22 -7.67 -0.56
C GLN A 177 -26.32 -7.86 0.51
N ARG A 178 -27.39 -7.07 0.47
CA ARG A 178 -28.57 -7.26 1.34
C ARG A 178 -29.43 -8.44 0.90
N GLN A 179 -29.55 -8.71 -0.40
CA GLN A 179 -30.27 -9.89 -0.91
C GLN A 179 -29.52 -11.20 -0.67
N LEU A 180 -28.19 -11.18 -0.59
CA LEU A 180 -27.37 -12.34 -0.23
C LEU A 180 -27.29 -12.59 1.28
N ARG A 181 -27.97 -11.80 2.13
CA ARG A 181 -28.18 -12.21 3.53
C ARG A 181 -29.23 -13.34 3.55
N PRO A 182 -28.88 -14.54 4.00
CA PRO A 182 -29.81 -15.65 4.02
C PRO A 182 -30.97 -15.38 5.00
N ASN A 183 -32.20 -15.59 4.52
CA ASN A 183 -33.49 -15.28 5.17
C ASN A 183 -33.82 -16.08 6.46
N TRP A 184 -32.87 -16.81 7.06
CA TRP A 184 -33.16 -17.62 8.25
C TRP A 184 -33.22 -16.81 9.56
N LEU A 185 -33.05 -15.47 9.52
CA LEU A 185 -33.12 -14.60 10.72
C LEU A 185 -34.47 -13.89 10.93
N THR A 186 -35.49 -14.11 10.09
CA THR A 186 -36.77 -13.36 10.17
C THR A 186 -38.03 -14.21 10.38
N THR A 187 -37.91 -15.43 10.91
CA THR A 187 -39.09 -16.32 11.10
C THR A 187 -39.26 -16.81 12.54
N THR A 188 -39.46 -15.88 13.49
CA THR A 188 -40.09 -16.11 14.80
C THR A 188 -40.31 -14.72 15.38
N THR A 189 -41.49 -14.13 15.50
CA THR A 189 -42.69 -14.62 16.17
C THR A 189 -43.87 -13.71 15.79
N SER A 190 -44.90 -14.25 15.15
CA SER A 190 -46.23 -13.65 15.14
C SER A 190 -47.23 -14.74 14.82
N ASN A 191 -47.89 -15.27 15.87
CA ASN A 191 -49.28 -15.72 15.87
C ASN A 191 -49.55 -16.56 17.12
N ARG A 192 -50.11 -15.92 18.15
CA ARG A 192 -50.98 -16.60 19.13
C ARG A 192 -52.05 -15.65 19.61
N VAL A 193 -52.98 -15.31 18.71
CA VAL A 193 -54.33 -14.89 19.10
C VAL A 193 -55.17 -16.16 19.12
N GLY A 194 -55.28 -16.75 20.31
CA GLY A 194 -56.22 -17.84 20.59
C GLY A 194 -57.46 -17.25 21.25
N ASN A 195 -58.46 -16.96 20.43
CA ASN A 195 -59.84 -16.73 20.85
C ASN A 195 -60.36 -18.05 21.47
N SER A 196 -60.90 -17.99 22.68
CA SER A 196 -61.74 -19.06 23.24
C SER A 196 -62.92 -18.42 23.98
N ASN A 197 -63.97 -18.15 23.22
CA ASN A 197 -65.34 -18.08 23.70
C ASN A 197 -66.10 -19.27 23.08
N GLU A 198 -67.14 -19.72 23.78
CA GLU A 198 -68.05 -20.85 23.50
C GLU A 198 -67.55 -22.22 24.03
N ALA A 199 -68.28 -23.01 24.82
CA ALA A 199 -69.70 -22.99 25.20
C ALA A 199 -69.98 -23.85 26.47
N TYR A 200 -71.17 -23.59 27.03
CA TYR A 200 -71.94 -24.32 28.07
C TYR A 200 -71.55 -24.21 29.54
#